data_AF-A0AAW0DIX6-F1
#
_entry.id   AF-A0AAW0DIX6-F1
#
_cell.length_a   1.000
_cell.length_b   1.000
_cell.length_c   1.000
_cell.angle_alpha   90.00
_cell.angle_beta   90.00
_cell.angle_gamma   90.00
#
_symmetry.space_group_name_H-M   'P 1'
#
loop_
_entity.id
_entity.type
_entity.pdbx_description
1 polymer ?
#
loop_
_entity_poly.entity_id
_entity_poly.type
_entity_poly.pdbx_seq_one_letter_code
_entity_poly.pdbx_strand_id
1 'polypeptide(L)'
;MQNPLPLQDYRRYGRQMILDGFGLKGQLNLRNASVAIVGAGGLGCPALQYLGASGVGRIGIIDHDIVELSNLQRQILHNEDTIGKPKAESAAIALKRINASLNIDTITEALTPQNAEALLSPYDIILDCTDNAPTRYLLSDTTVALGKPLVSGAAQKYEGQLCVYNLGETGPCYRCLFPKPPAPENVGTCEETGILGAVTGVIGNLQALEAIKIITGLHDGKPSLLIFSALGSPPFRNIKLRTRKPSCSACGEHKQMIQETDYIQFCGGATPNWERRGLMEGENGHRISVRDLRHLIDDPKINIIDVRPRTEFDICHLPQSRRE
;
A
#
# COMPACT_ATOMS: atom_id res chain seq x y z
N MET A 1 -22.77 36.64 8.32
CA MET A 1 -21.65 35.68 8.46
C MET A 1 -21.29 35.19 7.07
N GLN A 2 -20.01 35.25 6.69
CA GLN A 2 -19.55 34.68 5.43
C GLN A 2 -19.65 33.15 5.53
N ASN A 3 -20.24 32.49 4.53
CA ASN A 3 -20.25 31.03 4.49
C ASN A 3 -18.80 30.54 4.32
N PRO A 4 -18.26 29.73 5.26
CA PRO A 4 -16.86 29.29 5.20
C PRO A 4 -16.60 28.26 4.10
N LEU A 5 -17.66 27.74 3.46
CA LEU A 5 -17.59 26.87 2.29
C LEU A 5 -18.39 27.48 1.11
N PRO A 6 -17.96 27.23 -0.15
CA PRO A 6 -18.79 27.45 -1.32
C PRO A 6 -20.15 26.73 -1.21
N LEU A 7 -21.23 27.32 -1.73
CA LEU A 7 -22.58 26.72 -1.66
C LEU A 7 -22.67 25.31 -2.26
N GLN A 8 -21.89 25.03 -3.30
CA GLN A 8 -21.82 23.69 -3.91
C GLN A 8 -21.30 22.63 -2.93
N ASP A 9 -20.39 23.00 -2.04
CA ASP A 9 -19.77 22.08 -1.08
C ASP A 9 -20.78 21.69 0.01
N TYR A 10 -21.69 22.61 0.37
CA TYR A 10 -22.81 22.27 1.27
C TYR A 10 -23.74 21.21 0.66
N ARG A 11 -24.00 21.29 -0.65
CA ARG A 11 -24.80 20.27 -1.35
C ARG A 11 -24.06 18.94 -1.45
N ARG A 12 -22.77 18.97 -1.77
CA ARG A 12 -21.94 17.77 -1.93
C ARG A 12 -21.73 17.03 -0.62
N TYR A 13 -21.31 17.73 0.43
CA TYR A 13 -20.92 17.13 1.71
C TYR A 13 -22.05 17.13 2.75
N GLY A 14 -23.26 17.56 2.37
CA GLY A 14 -24.40 17.66 3.29
C GLY A 14 -24.67 16.38 4.08
N ARG A 15 -24.52 15.20 3.44
CA ARG A 15 -24.78 13.89 4.08
C ARG A 15 -23.76 13.51 5.15
N GLN A 16 -22.49 13.91 5.03
CA GLN A 16 -21.50 13.68 6.08
C GLN A 16 -21.51 14.79 7.14
N MET A 17 -21.86 16.03 6.77
CA MET A 17 -21.95 17.14 7.72
C MET A 17 -23.10 17.02 8.73
N ILE A 18 -24.17 16.28 8.41
CA ILE A 18 -25.28 16.05 9.37
C ILE A 18 -24.93 15.02 10.46
N LEU A 19 -23.77 14.35 10.37
CA LEU A 19 -23.37 13.36 11.37
C LEU A 19 -22.93 14.05 12.66
N ASP A 20 -23.45 13.55 13.79
CA ASP A 20 -23.06 14.02 15.12
C ASP A 20 -21.55 13.86 15.35
N GLY A 21 -20.94 14.91 15.90
CA GLY A 21 -19.48 15.00 16.08
C GLY A 21 -18.69 15.40 14.83
N PHE A 22 -19.23 15.18 13.62
CA PHE A 22 -18.59 15.58 12.36
C PHE A 22 -18.86 17.06 12.05
N GLY A 23 -20.12 17.41 11.71
CA GLY A 23 -20.55 18.78 11.50
C GLY A 23 -19.81 19.57 10.40
N LEU A 24 -20.09 20.88 10.34
CA LEU A 24 -19.36 21.83 9.49
C LEU A 24 -17.87 21.89 9.86
N LYS A 25 -17.54 21.74 11.15
CA LYS A 25 -16.16 21.75 11.65
C LYS A 25 -15.34 20.62 11.04
N GLY A 26 -15.85 19.38 11.05
CA GLY A 26 -15.18 18.23 10.45
C GLY A 26 -14.96 18.41 8.95
N GLN A 27 -15.93 19.00 8.24
CA GLN A 27 -15.76 19.30 6.81
C GLN A 27 -14.67 20.35 6.55
N LEU A 28 -14.60 21.40 7.37
CA LEU A 28 -13.55 22.40 7.27
C LEU A 28 -12.18 21.81 7.58
N ASN A 29 -12.09 20.90 8.57
CA ASN A 29 -10.86 20.18 8.85
C ASN A 29 -10.41 19.34 7.64
N LEU A 30 -11.31 18.59 7.00
CA LEU A 30 -11.00 17.85 5.77
C LEU A 30 -10.49 18.77 4.67
N ARG A 31 -11.20 19.87 4.42
CA ARG A 31 -10.81 20.86 3.41
C ARG A 31 -9.43 21.48 3.67
N ASN A 32 -9.05 21.65 4.92
CA ASN A 32 -7.78 22.28 5.30
C ASN A 32 -6.65 21.25 5.45
N ALA A 33 -6.97 19.96 5.49
CA ALA A 33 -5.99 18.90 5.64
C ALA A 33 -5.34 18.51 4.32
N SER A 34 -4.15 17.92 4.46
CA SER A 34 -3.33 17.40 3.39
C SER A 34 -2.94 15.95 3.68
N VAL A 35 -3.07 15.06 2.68
CA VAL A 35 -2.79 13.63 2.85
C VAL A 35 -1.87 13.16 1.72
N ALA A 36 -0.78 12.45 2.06
CA ALA A 36 0.05 11.77 1.08
C ALA A 36 -0.32 10.29 1.02
N ILE A 37 -0.51 9.75 -0.18
CA ILE A 37 -0.74 8.33 -0.43
C ILE A 37 0.46 7.81 -1.20
N VAL A 38 1.19 6.87 -0.60
CA VAL A 38 2.33 6.21 -1.25
C VAL A 38 1.87 4.86 -1.78
N GLY A 39 1.80 4.75 -3.10
CA GLY A 39 1.19 3.65 -3.83
C GLY A 39 -0.25 3.97 -4.28
N ALA A 40 -0.46 4.08 -5.59
CA ALA A 40 -1.75 4.23 -6.27
C ALA A 40 -2.31 2.88 -6.75
N GLY A 41 -1.83 1.76 -6.18
CA GLY A 41 -2.25 0.40 -6.52
C GLY A 41 -3.55 -0.05 -5.84
N GLY A 42 -3.63 -1.35 -5.50
CA GLY A 42 -4.88 -1.97 -5.03
C GLY A 42 -5.40 -1.43 -3.69
N LEU A 43 -4.51 -0.98 -2.81
CA LEU A 43 -4.83 -0.30 -1.56
C LEU A 43 -5.08 1.20 -1.78
N GLY A 44 -4.24 1.85 -2.60
CA GLY A 44 -4.30 3.28 -2.86
C GLY A 44 -5.56 3.71 -3.60
N CYS A 45 -5.98 2.93 -4.61
CA CYS A 45 -7.17 3.21 -5.41
C CYS A 45 -8.44 3.47 -4.57
N PRO A 46 -8.88 2.54 -3.71
CA PRO A 46 -10.04 2.77 -2.83
C PRO A 46 -9.79 3.90 -1.81
N ALA A 47 -8.59 4.00 -1.24
CA ALA A 47 -8.28 5.04 -0.27
C ALA A 47 -8.41 6.46 -0.87
N LEU A 48 -7.82 6.66 -2.04
CA LEU A 48 -7.88 7.90 -2.82
C LEU A 48 -9.33 8.29 -3.14
N GLN A 49 -10.15 7.34 -3.60
CA GLN A 49 -11.56 7.58 -3.96
C GLN A 49 -12.33 8.19 -2.78
N TYR A 50 -12.26 7.57 -1.60
CA TYR A 50 -13.02 8.04 -0.45
C TYR A 50 -12.43 9.31 0.18
N LEU A 51 -11.11 9.50 0.17
CA LEU A 51 -10.51 10.76 0.62
C LEU A 51 -10.90 11.92 -0.30
N GLY A 52 -10.84 11.72 -1.62
CA GLY A 52 -11.23 12.71 -2.61
C GLY A 52 -12.74 13.02 -2.58
N ALA A 53 -13.59 11.99 -2.45
CA ALA A 53 -15.03 12.14 -2.33
C ALA A 53 -15.44 12.85 -1.03
N SER A 54 -14.73 12.61 0.07
CA SER A 54 -15.00 13.24 1.38
C SER A 54 -14.55 14.71 1.44
N GLY A 55 -13.75 15.17 0.48
CA GLY A 55 -13.33 16.56 0.36
C GLY A 55 -12.07 16.90 1.14
N VAL A 56 -11.09 15.97 1.22
CA VAL A 56 -9.74 16.30 1.66
C VAL A 56 -9.15 17.38 0.76
N GLY A 57 -8.62 18.46 1.33
CA GLY A 57 -8.21 19.66 0.59
C GLY A 57 -7.09 19.42 -0.40
N ARG A 58 -6.04 18.74 0.05
CA ARG A 58 -4.84 18.45 -0.72
C ARG A 58 -4.48 16.97 -0.64
N ILE A 59 -4.27 16.35 -1.80
CA ILE A 59 -3.91 14.93 -1.90
C ILE A 59 -2.61 14.81 -2.71
N GLY A 60 -1.55 14.29 -2.08
CA GLY A 60 -0.33 13.89 -2.76
C GLY A 60 -0.41 12.42 -3.16
N ILE A 61 -0.15 12.09 -4.42
CA ILE A 61 -0.14 10.73 -4.94
C ILE A 61 1.29 10.41 -5.37
N ILE A 62 1.96 9.49 -4.68
CA ILE A 62 3.34 9.09 -4.93
C ILE A 62 3.33 7.66 -5.45
N ASP A 63 3.59 7.48 -6.74
CA ASP A 63 3.69 6.17 -7.38
C ASP A 63 4.55 6.26 -8.64
N HIS A 64 5.54 5.38 -8.76
CA HIS A 64 6.52 5.37 -9.85
C HIS A 64 6.17 4.39 -10.97
N ASP A 65 5.16 3.54 -10.76
CA ASP A 65 4.74 2.55 -11.73
C ASP A 65 3.83 3.15 -12.80
N ILE A 66 3.62 2.36 -13.85
CA ILE A 66 2.63 2.60 -14.89
C ILE A 66 1.42 1.67 -14.74
N VAL A 67 0.29 2.05 -15.32
CA VAL A 67 -0.92 1.21 -15.35
C VAL A 67 -0.72 0.03 -16.30
N GLU A 68 -1.02 -1.17 -15.82
CA GLU A 68 -0.96 -2.42 -16.60
C GLU A 68 -2.30 -3.16 -16.60
N LEU A 69 -2.55 -3.96 -17.65
CA LEU A 69 -3.77 -4.76 -17.76
C LEU A 69 -3.94 -5.74 -16.58
N SER A 70 -2.85 -6.40 -16.17
CA SER A 70 -2.78 -7.35 -15.05
C SER A 70 -3.19 -6.74 -13.71
N ASN A 71 -3.14 -5.40 -13.61
CA ASN A 71 -3.38 -4.64 -12.40
C ASN A 71 -4.86 -4.23 -12.27
N LEU A 72 -5.62 -4.16 -13.37
CA LEU A 72 -6.98 -3.60 -13.39
C LEU A 72 -7.99 -4.39 -12.55
N GLN A 73 -7.77 -5.68 -12.30
CA GLN A 73 -8.67 -6.50 -11.45
C GLN A 73 -8.77 -6.01 -9.99
N ARG A 74 -7.77 -5.23 -9.52
CA ARG A 74 -7.71 -4.71 -8.14
C ARG A 74 -7.49 -3.19 -8.05
N GLN A 75 -7.05 -2.54 -9.12
CA GLN A 75 -6.71 -1.11 -9.15
C GLN A 75 -7.81 -0.28 -9.81
N ILE A 76 -8.96 -0.21 -9.14
CA ILE A 76 -10.24 0.25 -9.73
C ILE A 76 -10.33 1.77 -10.01
N LEU A 77 -9.30 2.58 -9.74
CA LEU A 77 -9.21 3.95 -10.28
C LEU A 77 -8.74 3.97 -11.74
N HIS A 78 -8.03 2.94 -12.17
CA HIS A 78 -7.49 2.82 -13.51
C HIS A 78 -8.46 2.07 -14.42
N ASN A 79 -8.25 2.20 -15.73
CA ASN A 79 -9.06 1.55 -16.76
C ASN A 79 -8.21 1.24 -17.99
N GLU A 80 -8.79 0.55 -18.97
CA GLU A 80 -8.09 0.15 -20.18
C GLU A 80 -7.55 1.35 -20.98
N ASP A 81 -8.22 2.51 -20.95
CA ASP A 81 -7.77 3.74 -21.62
C ASP A 81 -6.57 4.43 -20.92
N THR A 82 -6.21 3.99 -19.71
CA THR A 82 -5.07 4.52 -18.97
C THR A 82 -3.87 3.59 -18.91
N ILE A 83 -3.94 2.41 -19.55
CA ILE A 83 -2.79 1.49 -19.68
C ILE A 83 -1.59 2.24 -20.28
N GLY A 84 -0.41 2.03 -19.68
CA GLY A 84 0.85 2.67 -20.07
C GLY A 84 1.07 4.08 -19.50
N LYS A 85 0.08 4.69 -18.83
CA LYS A 85 0.25 5.98 -18.15
C LYS A 85 0.79 5.80 -16.73
N PRO A 86 1.54 6.78 -16.18
CA PRO A 86 1.91 6.76 -14.77
C PRO A 86 0.70 6.59 -13.85
N LYS A 87 0.78 5.71 -12.85
CA LYS A 87 -0.34 5.42 -11.94
C LYS A 87 -0.78 6.67 -11.17
N ALA A 88 0.17 7.48 -10.70
CA ALA A 88 -0.12 8.72 -9.97
C ALA A 88 -0.97 9.70 -10.80
N GLU A 89 -0.62 9.90 -12.08
CA GLU A 89 -1.36 10.77 -12.99
C GLU A 89 -2.74 10.19 -13.35
N SER A 90 -2.80 8.89 -13.65
CA SER A 90 -4.05 8.17 -13.93
C SER A 90 -5.04 8.29 -12.77
N ALA A 91 -4.56 8.11 -11.54
CA ALA A 91 -5.36 8.28 -10.33
C ALA A 91 -5.83 9.73 -10.15
N ALA A 92 -4.97 10.73 -10.39
CA ALA A 92 -5.35 12.14 -10.30
C ALA A 92 -6.47 12.51 -11.29
N ILE A 93 -6.39 12.03 -12.53
CA ILE A 93 -7.46 12.22 -13.53
C ILE A 93 -8.78 11.62 -13.03
N ALA A 94 -8.74 10.39 -12.50
CA ALA A 94 -9.94 9.73 -11.99
C ALA A 94 -10.53 10.47 -10.77
N LEU A 95 -9.69 10.95 -9.85
CA LEU A 95 -10.14 11.76 -8.71
C LEU A 95 -10.76 13.09 -9.12
N LYS A 96 -10.22 13.75 -10.15
CA LYS A 96 -10.81 15.00 -10.68
C LYS A 96 -12.20 14.80 -11.27
N ARG A 97 -12.51 13.60 -11.79
CA ARG A 97 -13.87 13.23 -12.22
C ARG A 97 -14.83 13.08 -11.04
N ILE A 98 -14.35 12.57 -9.90
CA ILE A 98 -15.13 12.46 -8.66
C ILE A 98 -15.33 13.85 -8.05
N ASN A 99 -14.25 14.63 -7.94
CA ASN A 99 -14.24 15.92 -7.28
C ASN A 99 -13.23 16.87 -7.94
N ALA A 100 -13.73 17.74 -8.84
CA ALA A 100 -12.90 18.67 -9.59
C ALA A 100 -12.17 19.71 -8.71
N SER A 101 -12.68 20.02 -7.50
CA SER A 101 -12.11 21.07 -6.64
C SER A 101 -10.92 20.61 -5.79
N LEU A 102 -10.55 19.33 -5.84
CA LEU A 102 -9.39 18.80 -5.09
C LEU A 102 -8.09 19.46 -5.54
N ASN A 103 -7.19 19.78 -4.62
CA ASN A 103 -5.80 20.04 -4.98
C ASN A 103 -5.04 18.71 -5.00
N ILE A 104 -4.43 18.34 -6.13
CA ILE A 104 -3.77 17.04 -6.29
C ILE A 104 -2.35 17.27 -6.78
N ASP A 105 -1.38 16.75 -6.02
CA ASP A 105 0.02 16.67 -6.44
C ASP A 105 0.30 15.26 -6.94
N THR A 106 0.86 15.13 -8.15
CA THR A 106 1.25 13.84 -8.73
C THR A 106 2.77 13.73 -8.74
N ILE A 107 3.30 12.71 -8.08
CA ILE A 107 4.74 12.45 -7.97
C ILE A 107 4.99 11.07 -8.56
N THR A 108 5.65 11.05 -9.71
CA THR A 108 5.94 9.82 -10.47
C THR A 108 7.30 9.21 -10.13
N GLU A 109 7.89 9.62 -9.00
CA GLU A 109 9.18 9.17 -8.52
C GLU A 109 9.01 8.12 -7.42
N ALA A 110 9.95 7.17 -7.35
CA ALA A 110 9.97 6.21 -6.27
C ALA A 110 10.35 6.92 -4.96
N LEU A 111 9.73 6.50 -3.85
CA LEU A 111 10.13 6.98 -2.54
C LEU A 111 11.47 6.35 -2.17
N THR A 112 12.45 7.17 -1.82
CA THR A 112 13.81 6.77 -1.45
C THR A 112 14.20 7.40 -0.11
N PRO A 113 15.20 6.85 0.60
CA PRO A 113 15.72 7.48 1.81
C PRO A 113 16.18 8.93 1.62
N GLN A 114 16.58 9.30 0.40
CA GLN A 114 17.08 10.62 0.07
C GLN A 114 15.97 11.65 -0.17
N ASN A 115 14.80 11.23 -0.69
CA ASN A 115 13.70 12.14 -1.01
C ASN A 115 12.52 12.07 -0.01
N ALA A 116 12.43 11.04 0.83
CA ALA A 116 11.24 10.76 1.63
C ALA A 116 10.84 11.89 2.58
N GLU A 117 11.80 12.46 3.32
CA GLU A 117 11.50 13.57 4.23
C GLU A 117 10.99 14.79 3.47
N ALA A 118 11.64 15.16 2.37
CA ALA A 118 11.25 16.31 1.55
C ALA A 118 9.86 16.13 0.94
N LEU A 119 9.58 14.96 0.35
CA LEU A 119 8.30 14.65 -0.29
C LEU A 119 7.15 14.54 0.71
N LEU A 120 7.38 14.04 1.92
CA LEU A 120 6.32 13.80 2.91
C LEU A 120 6.14 14.96 3.91
N SER A 121 7.12 15.86 4.04
CA SER A 121 7.05 17.05 4.90
C SER A 121 5.84 18.00 4.65
N PRO A 122 5.26 18.12 3.43
CA PRO A 122 4.14 19.03 3.21
C PRO A 122 2.75 18.50 3.63
N TYR A 123 2.63 17.21 4.01
CA TYR A 123 1.33 16.55 4.22
C TYR A 123 1.05 16.24 5.70
N ASP A 124 -0.16 16.41 6.19
CA ASP A 124 -0.50 16.20 7.61
C ASP A 124 -0.53 14.71 8.00
N ILE A 125 -1.00 13.85 7.08
CA ILE A 125 -1.15 12.40 7.30
C ILE A 125 -0.56 11.64 6.13
N ILE A 126 0.15 10.55 6.40
CA ILE A 126 0.73 9.68 5.39
C ILE A 126 0.00 8.33 5.39
N LEU A 127 -0.35 7.83 4.20
CA LEU A 127 -0.88 6.48 4.00
C LEU A 127 0.18 5.62 3.31
N ASP A 128 0.53 4.51 3.95
CA ASP A 128 1.30 3.43 3.31
C ASP A 128 0.31 2.51 2.60
N CYS A 129 0.22 2.67 1.29
CA CYS A 129 -0.55 1.82 0.38
C CYS A 129 0.39 0.96 -0.48
N THR A 130 1.61 0.72 -0.01
CA THR A 130 2.63 -0.08 -0.70
C THR A 130 2.51 -1.55 -0.34
N ASP A 131 3.04 -2.40 -1.21
CA ASP A 131 3.01 -3.86 -1.08
C ASP A 131 4.37 -4.46 -0.74
N ASN A 132 5.38 -3.64 -0.46
CA ASN A 132 6.74 -4.09 -0.17
C ASN A 132 7.23 -3.65 1.22
N ALA A 133 7.95 -4.54 1.89
CA ALA A 133 8.48 -4.30 3.23
C ALA A 133 9.49 -3.14 3.31
N PRO A 134 10.47 -2.99 2.39
CA PRO A 134 11.44 -1.90 2.46
C PRO A 134 10.80 -0.51 2.55
N THR A 135 9.81 -0.23 1.68
CA THR A 135 9.13 1.07 1.65
C THR A 135 8.31 1.29 2.90
N ARG A 136 7.69 0.23 3.47
CA ARG A 136 6.95 0.33 4.74
C ARG A 136 7.86 0.71 5.91
N TYR A 137 9.06 0.15 5.99
CA TYR A 137 10.05 0.54 7.01
C TYR A 137 10.50 1.98 6.80
N LEU A 138 10.82 2.38 5.56
CA LEU A 138 11.19 3.76 5.22
C LEU A 138 10.08 4.76 5.60
N LEU A 139 8.82 4.45 5.27
CA LEU A 139 7.66 5.29 5.61
C LEU A 139 7.49 5.42 7.12
N SER A 140 7.57 4.31 7.86
CA SER A 140 7.50 4.35 9.32
C SER A 140 8.61 5.22 9.92
N ASP A 141 9.85 5.04 9.49
CA ASP A 141 10.98 5.81 10.05
C ASP A 141 10.86 7.30 9.70
N THR A 142 10.48 7.61 8.45
CA THR A 142 10.27 8.99 7.97
C THR A 142 9.14 9.69 8.72
N THR A 143 8.00 9.02 8.91
CA THR A 143 6.87 9.60 9.66
C THR A 143 7.19 9.81 11.14
N VAL A 144 8.03 8.96 11.75
CA VAL A 144 8.58 9.20 13.10
C VAL A 144 9.45 10.45 13.14
N ALA A 145 10.36 10.62 12.17
CA ALA A 145 11.22 11.81 12.07
C ALA A 145 10.41 13.09 11.88
N LEU A 146 9.36 13.04 11.06
CA LEU A 146 8.47 14.18 10.79
C LEU A 146 7.40 14.41 11.87
N GLY A 147 7.24 13.51 12.84
CA GLY A 147 6.20 13.60 13.87
C GLY A 147 4.77 13.45 13.34
N LYS A 148 4.56 12.64 12.29
CA LYS A 148 3.28 12.52 11.57
C LYS A 148 2.63 11.15 11.75
N PRO A 149 1.29 11.04 11.81
CA PRO A 149 0.62 9.76 11.81
C PRO A 149 0.82 9.02 10.49
N LEU A 150 1.00 7.70 10.57
CA LEU A 150 1.10 6.80 9.42
C LEU A 150 -0.04 5.79 9.45
N VAL A 151 -0.91 5.82 8.45
CA VAL A 151 -1.99 4.83 8.28
C VAL A 151 -1.50 3.77 7.28
N SER A 152 -1.06 2.63 7.79
CA SER A 152 -0.45 1.57 6.99
C SER A 152 -1.40 0.39 6.79
N GLY A 153 -1.57 0.01 5.53
CA GLY A 153 -2.33 -1.15 5.09
C GLY A 153 -1.41 -2.20 4.47
N ALA A 154 -1.79 -3.46 4.61
CA ALA A 154 -1.17 -4.57 3.91
C ALA A 154 -2.26 -5.57 3.51
N ALA A 155 -2.08 -6.26 2.39
CA ALA A 155 -2.98 -7.32 1.98
C ALA A 155 -2.24 -8.38 1.17
N GLN A 156 -2.53 -9.66 1.43
CA GLN A 156 -1.92 -10.79 0.74
C GLN A 156 -2.93 -11.95 0.69
N LYS A 157 -3.08 -12.61 -0.47
CA LYS A 157 -4.05 -13.70 -0.68
C LYS A 157 -5.49 -13.29 -0.28
N TYR A 158 -5.95 -13.80 0.86
CA TYR A 158 -7.29 -13.58 1.43
C TYR A 158 -7.24 -12.78 2.74
N GLU A 159 -6.07 -12.27 3.12
CA GLU A 159 -5.84 -11.59 4.39
C GLU A 159 -5.44 -10.13 4.19
N GLY A 160 -5.85 -9.31 5.15
CA GLY A 160 -5.55 -7.88 5.19
C GLY A 160 -5.20 -7.43 6.59
N GLN A 161 -4.39 -6.39 6.69
CA GLN A 161 -3.98 -5.77 7.94
C GLN A 161 -4.04 -4.26 7.82
N LEU A 162 -4.39 -3.61 8.92
CA LEU A 162 -4.41 -2.15 9.05
C LEU A 162 -3.90 -1.75 10.42
N CYS A 163 -3.02 -0.77 10.46
CA CYS A 163 -2.58 -0.15 11.71
C CYS A 163 -2.32 1.34 11.51
N VAL A 164 -2.70 2.14 12.51
CA VAL A 164 -2.30 3.55 12.59
C VAL A 164 -1.09 3.64 13.53
N TYR A 165 0.05 4.00 12.95
CA TYR A 165 1.31 4.21 13.64
C TYR A 165 1.54 5.68 13.94
N ASN A 166 2.42 5.92 14.90
CA ASN A 166 2.87 7.26 15.27
C ASN A 166 1.71 8.22 15.64
N LEU A 167 0.60 7.66 16.12
CA LEU A 167 -0.57 8.44 16.50
C LEU A 167 -0.39 9.04 17.91
N GLY A 168 -0.44 10.37 17.99
CA GLY A 168 -0.20 11.09 19.24
C GLY A 168 1.22 10.89 19.77
N GLU A 169 1.43 11.23 21.04
CA GLU A 169 2.77 11.22 21.64
C GLU A 169 3.30 9.81 21.93
N THR A 170 2.41 8.85 22.19
CA THR A 170 2.78 7.51 22.69
C THR A 170 2.54 6.38 21.68
N GLY A 171 2.00 6.69 20.50
CA GLY A 171 1.68 5.71 19.46
C GLY A 171 2.94 4.99 18.93
N PRO A 172 2.94 3.65 18.87
CA PRO A 172 4.09 2.88 18.38
C PRO A 172 4.38 3.18 16.91
N CYS A 173 5.64 3.05 16.50
CA CYS A 173 6.00 2.98 15.08
C CYS A 173 5.95 1.53 14.57
N TYR A 174 6.15 1.31 13.27
CA TYR A 174 6.16 -0.04 12.69
C TYR A 174 7.23 -0.94 13.34
N ARG A 175 8.43 -0.41 13.57
CA ARG A 175 9.55 -1.14 14.23
C ARG A 175 9.27 -1.52 15.68
N CYS A 176 8.35 -0.83 16.37
CA CYS A 176 7.93 -1.25 17.71
C CYS A 176 7.24 -2.63 17.68
N LEU A 177 6.54 -2.94 16.59
CA LEU A 177 5.86 -4.22 16.38
C LEU A 177 6.79 -5.21 15.69
N PHE A 178 7.43 -4.78 14.60
CA PHE A 178 8.26 -5.60 13.73
C PHE A 178 9.69 -5.05 13.69
N PRO A 179 10.50 -5.26 14.75
CA PRO A 179 11.83 -4.63 14.88
C PRO A 179 12.83 -5.12 13.84
N LYS A 180 12.69 -6.38 13.39
CA LYS A 180 13.47 -6.98 12.33
C LYS A 180 12.52 -7.49 11.25
N PRO A 181 12.85 -7.31 9.96
CA PRO A 181 12.07 -7.87 8.89
C PRO A 181 12.15 -9.40 8.96
N PRO A 182 11.07 -10.10 8.54
CA PRO A 182 11.13 -11.55 8.37
C PRO A 182 12.22 -11.91 7.35
N ALA A 183 12.84 -13.10 7.53
CA ALA A 183 13.86 -13.59 6.61
C ALA A 183 13.31 -13.65 5.17
N PRO A 184 14.09 -13.28 4.14
CA PRO A 184 13.60 -13.15 2.76
C PRO A 184 12.93 -14.43 2.21
N GLU A 185 13.39 -15.61 2.64
CA GLU A 185 12.74 -16.91 2.35
C GLU A 185 11.29 -17.04 2.83
N ASN A 186 10.86 -16.20 3.78
CA ASN A 186 9.49 -16.16 4.31
C ASN A 186 8.68 -14.96 3.78
N VAL A 187 9.25 -14.15 2.89
CA VAL A 187 8.62 -12.95 2.33
C VAL A 187 8.30 -13.19 0.87
N GLY A 188 7.20 -13.90 0.60
CA GLY A 188 6.65 -13.93 -0.76
C GLY A 188 6.06 -12.58 -1.13
N THR A 189 6.32 -12.11 -2.35
CA THR A 189 5.69 -10.88 -2.86
C THR A 189 4.18 -11.11 -3.12
N CYS A 190 3.39 -10.02 -3.13
CA CYS A 190 1.97 -10.11 -3.46
C CYS A 190 1.73 -10.63 -4.89
N GLU A 191 2.68 -10.39 -5.81
CA GLU A 191 2.63 -10.89 -7.18
C GLU A 191 2.85 -12.39 -7.28
N GLU A 192 3.75 -12.96 -6.46
CA GLU A 192 4.02 -14.40 -6.43
C GLU A 192 2.93 -15.21 -5.73
N THR A 193 2.22 -14.60 -4.77
CA THR A 193 1.25 -15.31 -3.93
C THR A 193 -0.21 -15.12 -4.34
N GLY A 194 -0.46 -14.19 -5.26
CA GLY A 194 -1.80 -13.77 -5.66
C GLY A 194 -2.51 -12.92 -4.61
N ILE A 195 -3.44 -12.07 -5.06
CA ILE A 195 -4.23 -11.19 -4.21
C ILE A 195 -5.65 -11.02 -4.74
N LEU A 196 -6.63 -11.25 -3.88
CA LEU A 196 -8.03 -10.97 -4.18
C LEU A 196 -8.30 -9.46 -4.08
N GLY A 197 -8.66 -8.81 -5.19
CA GLY A 197 -8.86 -7.35 -5.24
C GLY A 197 -9.88 -6.80 -4.24
N ALA A 198 -10.88 -7.59 -3.86
CA ALA A 198 -11.83 -7.20 -2.80
C ALA A 198 -11.15 -7.02 -1.43
N VAL A 199 -10.10 -7.79 -1.12
CA VAL A 199 -9.33 -7.68 0.13
C VAL A 199 -8.59 -6.36 0.17
N THR A 200 -7.89 -5.99 -0.91
CA THR A 200 -7.23 -4.68 -1.00
C THR A 200 -8.25 -3.54 -0.97
N GLY A 201 -9.42 -3.73 -1.60
CA GLY A 201 -10.57 -2.84 -1.52
C GLY A 201 -11.00 -2.53 -0.08
N VAL A 202 -11.20 -3.58 0.72
CA VAL A 202 -11.59 -3.46 2.14
C VAL A 202 -10.53 -2.70 2.94
N ILE A 203 -9.26 -3.10 2.84
CA ILE A 203 -8.18 -2.45 3.61
C ILE A 203 -7.99 -0.99 3.20
N GLY A 204 -7.97 -0.66 1.91
CA GLY A 204 -7.80 0.72 1.47
C GLY A 204 -8.97 1.63 1.85
N ASN A 205 -10.21 1.11 1.86
CA ASN A 205 -11.36 1.86 2.41
C ASN A 205 -11.19 2.13 3.91
N LEU A 206 -10.68 1.15 4.65
CA LEU A 206 -10.39 1.33 6.08
C LEU A 206 -9.24 2.32 6.30
N GLN A 207 -8.22 2.36 5.43
CA GLN A 207 -7.18 3.40 5.48
C GLN A 207 -7.77 4.81 5.33
N ALA A 208 -8.64 5.03 4.34
CA ALA A 208 -9.33 6.30 4.17
C ALA A 208 -10.17 6.65 5.40
N LEU A 209 -10.88 5.67 5.96
CA LEU A 209 -11.69 5.86 7.17
C LEU A 209 -10.84 6.31 8.37
N GLU A 210 -9.70 5.66 8.62
CA GLU A 210 -8.79 6.07 9.71
C GLU A 210 -8.26 7.49 9.51
N ALA A 211 -7.84 7.84 8.29
CA ALA A 211 -7.39 9.20 7.99
C ALA A 211 -8.49 10.24 8.20
N ILE A 212 -9.72 9.98 7.75
CA ILE A 212 -10.87 10.86 7.98
C ILE A 212 -11.13 11.03 9.48
N LYS A 213 -11.14 9.95 10.26
CA LYS A 213 -11.31 10.03 11.72
C LYS A 213 -10.22 10.86 12.38
N ILE A 214 -8.97 10.73 11.95
CA ILE A 214 -7.85 11.52 12.50
C ILE A 214 -8.04 13.01 12.18
N ILE A 215 -8.31 13.36 10.93
CA ILE A 215 -8.48 14.76 10.49
C ILE A 215 -9.68 15.43 11.20
N THR A 216 -10.77 14.68 11.35
CA THR A 216 -12.01 15.21 11.96
C THR A 216 -11.97 15.19 13.48
N GLY A 217 -10.97 14.57 14.11
CA GLY A 217 -10.89 14.42 15.56
C GLY A 217 -11.83 13.36 16.14
N LEU A 218 -12.34 12.45 15.30
CA LEU A 218 -13.22 11.33 15.68
C LEU A 218 -12.45 10.04 16.00
N HIS A 219 -11.12 10.03 15.83
CA HIS A 219 -10.30 8.88 16.20
C HIS A 219 -10.14 8.78 17.72
N ASP A 220 -10.19 7.56 18.28
CA ASP A 220 -10.18 7.32 19.73
C ASP A 220 -8.79 7.38 20.40
N GLY A 221 -7.77 7.74 19.62
CA GLY A 221 -6.35 7.77 20.01
C GLY A 221 -5.71 6.41 20.38
N LYS A 222 -6.40 5.27 20.23
CA LYS A 222 -5.89 3.97 20.72
C LYS A 222 -5.19 3.20 19.60
N PRO A 223 -3.89 2.85 19.75
CA PRO A 223 -3.19 2.08 18.73
C PRO A 223 -3.70 0.65 18.71
N SER A 224 -4.05 0.17 17.52
CA SER A 224 -4.59 -1.17 17.32
C SER A 224 -4.19 -1.73 15.96
N LEU A 225 -4.00 -3.05 15.90
CA LEU A 225 -3.76 -3.81 14.67
C LEU A 225 -5.06 -4.53 14.32
N LEU A 226 -5.71 -4.07 13.26
CA LEU A 226 -6.85 -4.76 12.68
C LEU A 226 -6.34 -5.83 11.71
N ILE A 227 -6.86 -7.04 11.87
CA ILE A 227 -6.66 -8.16 10.96
C ILE A 227 -8.01 -8.48 10.32
N PHE A 228 -8.00 -8.61 9.01
CA PHE A 228 -9.13 -9.03 8.19
C PHE A 228 -8.77 -10.35 7.51
N SER A 229 -9.67 -11.33 7.56
CA SER A 229 -9.58 -12.58 6.83
C SER A 229 -10.88 -12.79 6.06
N ALA A 230 -10.81 -12.78 4.73
CA ALA A 230 -11.98 -12.96 3.87
C ALA A 230 -12.64 -14.33 4.01
N LEU A 231 -11.89 -15.32 4.50
CA LEU A 231 -12.37 -16.69 4.74
C LEU A 231 -12.60 -16.98 6.23
N GLY A 232 -12.29 -16.02 7.11
CA GLY A 232 -12.44 -16.16 8.55
C GLY A 232 -13.86 -15.90 9.04
N SER A 233 -14.22 -16.53 10.16
CA SER A 233 -15.47 -16.25 10.89
C SER A 233 -15.18 -16.13 12.40
N PRO A 234 -15.31 -14.94 13.01
CA PRO A 234 -15.63 -13.66 12.38
C PRO A 234 -14.49 -13.16 11.46
N PRO A 235 -14.78 -12.35 10.42
CA PRO A 235 -13.78 -11.92 9.44
C PRO A 235 -12.83 -10.84 9.96
N PHE A 236 -13.19 -10.14 11.05
CA PHE A 236 -12.37 -9.08 11.64
C PHE A 236 -11.91 -9.46 13.04
N ARG A 237 -10.64 -9.17 13.33
CA ARG A 237 -10.04 -9.26 14.65
C ARG A 237 -9.25 -8.00 14.93
N ASN A 238 -9.46 -7.40 16.10
CA ASN A 238 -8.72 -6.24 16.54
C ASN A 238 -7.78 -6.61 17.70
N ILE A 239 -6.49 -6.29 17.55
CA ILE A 239 -5.45 -6.54 18.55
C ILE A 239 -4.97 -5.19 19.09
N LYS A 240 -5.19 -4.95 20.39
CA LYS A 240 -4.67 -3.77 21.07
C LYS A 240 -3.13 -3.78 21.05
N LEU A 241 -2.54 -2.66 20.69
CA LEU A 241 -1.09 -2.50 20.67
C LEU A 241 -0.58 -1.84 21.94
N ARG A 242 0.69 -2.11 22.24
CA ARG A 242 1.44 -1.40 23.28
C ARG A 242 1.88 -0.03 22.76
N THR A 243 2.22 0.86 23.67
CA THR A 243 2.84 2.15 23.36
C THR A 243 4.26 1.96 22.81
N ARG A 244 4.90 3.07 22.40
CA ARG A 244 6.30 3.10 21.94
C ARG A 244 7.24 2.34 22.89
N LYS A 245 8.17 1.59 22.30
CA LYS A 245 9.27 0.94 23.04
C LYS A 245 10.43 1.92 23.22
N PRO A 246 10.93 2.17 24.44
CA PRO A 246 12.09 3.04 24.67
C PRO A 246 13.35 2.60 23.92
N SER A 247 13.52 1.29 23.74
CA SER A 247 14.64 0.68 23.01
C SER A 247 14.44 0.55 21.49
N CYS A 248 13.39 1.15 20.92
CA CYS A 248 13.15 1.07 19.48
C CYS A 248 14.21 1.85 18.69
N SER A 249 14.79 1.24 17.65
CA SER A 249 15.83 1.87 16.83
C SER A 249 15.34 3.06 15.97
N ALA A 250 14.03 3.28 15.86
CA ALA A 250 13.47 4.42 15.13
C ALA A 250 12.87 5.49 16.05
N CYS A 251 12.01 5.11 17.00
CA CYS A 251 11.30 6.07 17.85
C CYS A 251 11.77 6.10 19.31
N GLY A 252 12.78 5.31 19.66
CA GLY A 252 13.40 5.27 20.99
C GLY A 252 14.51 6.31 21.16
N GLU A 253 15.30 6.16 22.22
CA GLU A 253 16.36 7.11 22.60
C GLU A 253 17.55 7.10 21.62
N HIS A 254 17.88 5.95 21.06
CA HIS A 254 18.96 5.78 20.07
C HIS A 254 18.39 5.59 18.67
N LYS A 255 18.14 6.71 17.99
CA LYS A 255 17.56 6.73 16.64
C LYS A 255 18.62 6.45 15.58
N GLN A 256 18.34 5.50 14.68
CA GLN A 256 19.10 5.32 13.44
C GLN A 256 18.74 6.42 12.43
N MET A 257 19.72 6.86 11.64
CA MET A 257 19.51 7.85 10.58
C MET A 257 18.89 7.17 9.34
N ILE A 258 17.89 7.81 8.76
CA ILE A 258 17.15 7.29 7.59
C ILE A 258 18.09 7.17 6.39
N GLN A 259 18.91 8.20 6.12
CA GLN A 259 19.80 8.27 4.96
C GLN A 259 20.91 7.21 4.97
N GLU A 260 21.26 6.69 6.15
CA GLU A 260 22.32 5.69 6.34
C GLU A 260 21.77 4.26 6.33
N THR A 261 20.44 4.08 6.25
CA THR A 261 19.80 2.77 6.27
C THR A 261 19.57 2.28 4.84
N ASP A 262 20.25 1.19 4.45
CA ASP A 262 19.88 0.44 3.26
C ASP A 262 18.68 -0.47 3.57
N TYR A 263 17.47 0.03 3.27
CA TYR A 263 16.23 -0.69 3.52
C TYR A 263 16.08 -1.96 2.68
N ILE A 264 16.69 -2.01 1.50
CA ILE A 264 16.66 -3.21 0.63
C ILE A 264 17.52 -4.28 1.26
N GLN A 265 18.76 -3.96 1.62
CA GLN A 265 19.66 -4.88 2.32
C GLN A 265 19.08 -5.29 3.67
N PHE A 266 18.52 -4.35 4.43
CA PHE A 266 17.89 -4.61 5.72
C PHE A 266 16.78 -5.65 5.63
N CYS A 267 15.96 -5.59 4.58
CA CYS A 267 14.86 -6.52 4.33
C CYS A 267 15.26 -7.81 3.59
N GLY A 268 16.56 -8.09 3.44
CA GLY A 268 17.03 -9.38 2.90
C GLY A 268 17.68 -9.34 1.51
N GLY A 269 17.99 -8.15 0.98
CA GLY A 269 18.85 -8.01 -0.21
C GLY A 269 18.17 -8.31 -1.55
N ALA A 270 18.90 -7.98 -2.63
CA ALA A 270 18.38 -7.92 -4.00
C ALA A 270 17.69 -9.20 -4.47
N THR A 271 16.61 -9.01 -5.24
CA THR A 271 16.00 -10.08 -6.04
C THR A 271 17.09 -10.77 -6.88
N PRO A 272 17.21 -12.10 -6.81
CA PRO A 272 18.15 -12.82 -7.66
C PRO A 272 17.86 -12.48 -9.13
N ASN A 273 18.90 -12.34 -9.96
CA ASN A 273 18.72 -12.35 -11.42
C ASN A 273 18.17 -13.73 -11.80
N TRP A 274 16.85 -13.86 -11.84
CA TRP A 274 16.13 -15.12 -12.02
C TRP A 274 16.40 -15.74 -13.39
N GLU A 275 16.69 -14.92 -14.40
CA GLU A 275 17.10 -15.37 -15.73
C GLU A 275 18.45 -16.10 -15.72
N ARG A 276 19.43 -15.64 -14.92
CA ARG A 276 20.78 -16.23 -14.91
C ARG A 276 21.06 -17.18 -13.73
N ARG A 277 20.57 -16.84 -12.55
CA ARG A 277 20.85 -17.59 -11.30
C ARG A 277 19.66 -18.42 -10.83
N GLY A 278 18.44 -18.04 -11.20
CA GLY A 278 17.21 -18.61 -10.64
C GLY A 278 17.08 -18.35 -9.12
N LEU A 279 16.05 -18.93 -8.51
CA LEU A 279 15.78 -18.81 -7.07
C LEU A 279 16.80 -19.53 -6.17
N MET A 280 17.57 -20.48 -6.71
CA MET A 280 18.63 -21.22 -6.01
C MET A 280 19.85 -21.38 -6.92
N GLU A 281 21.06 -21.36 -6.37
CA GLU A 281 22.24 -21.72 -7.17
C GLU A 281 22.12 -23.16 -7.70
N GLY A 282 22.50 -23.36 -8.96
CA GLY A 282 22.45 -24.66 -9.63
C GLY A 282 23.64 -24.83 -10.56
N GLU A 283 24.00 -26.08 -10.85
CA GLU A 283 25.13 -26.42 -11.72
C GLU A 283 24.76 -26.31 -13.21
N ASN A 284 25.76 -26.16 -14.09
CA ASN A 284 25.56 -26.15 -15.53
C ASN A 284 24.81 -27.41 -15.99
N GLY A 285 23.77 -27.23 -16.83
CA GLY A 285 22.93 -28.33 -17.33
C GLY A 285 21.67 -28.63 -16.49
N HIS A 286 21.55 -28.07 -15.28
CA HIS A 286 20.35 -28.24 -14.42
C HIS A 286 19.26 -27.19 -14.66
N ARG A 287 19.53 -26.21 -15.52
CA ARG A 287 18.61 -25.12 -15.87
C ARG A 287 18.56 -24.97 -17.38
N ILE A 288 17.39 -24.61 -17.89
CA ILE A 288 17.16 -24.28 -19.30
C ILE A 288 16.37 -22.98 -19.38
N SER A 289 16.70 -22.11 -20.34
CA SER A 289 15.93 -20.88 -20.54
C SER A 289 14.58 -21.19 -21.19
N VAL A 290 13.60 -20.29 -21.04
CA VAL A 290 12.30 -20.43 -21.72
C VAL A 290 12.46 -20.48 -23.25
N ARG A 291 13.44 -19.74 -23.79
CA ARG A 291 13.74 -19.72 -25.23
C ARG A 291 14.32 -21.06 -25.69
N ASP A 292 15.26 -21.62 -24.95
CA ASP A 292 15.86 -22.91 -25.29
C ASP A 292 14.86 -24.06 -25.11
N LEU A 293 14.04 -24.02 -24.05
CA LEU A 293 12.96 -24.99 -23.84
C LEU A 293 11.95 -24.97 -24.97
N ARG A 294 11.63 -23.79 -25.53
CA ARG A 294 10.71 -23.67 -26.66
C ARG A 294 11.18 -24.46 -27.89
N HIS A 295 12.48 -24.63 -28.08
CA HIS A 295 13.04 -25.42 -29.19
C HIS A 295 12.99 -26.93 -28.93
N LEU A 296 12.87 -27.34 -27.67
CA LEU A 296 12.91 -28.74 -27.25
C LEU A 296 11.53 -29.28 -26.84
N ILE A 297 10.55 -28.42 -26.61
CA ILE A 297 9.25 -28.77 -26.01
C ILE A 297 8.46 -29.84 -26.77
N ASP A 298 8.71 -30.00 -28.07
CA ASP A 298 8.04 -30.99 -28.92
C ASP A 298 8.82 -32.32 -29.03
N ASP A 299 9.98 -32.44 -28.39
CA ASP A 299 10.74 -33.70 -28.35
C ASP A 299 10.03 -34.71 -27.42
N PRO A 300 9.58 -35.86 -27.94
CA PRO A 300 8.87 -36.88 -27.15
C PRO A 300 9.71 -37.50 -26.02
N LYS A 301 11.02 -37.28 -26.00
CA LYS A 301 11.91 -37.72 -24.91
C LYS A 301 11.84 -36.81 -23.68
N ILE A 302 11.27 -35.61 -23.82
CA ILE A 302 11.22 -34.62 -22.75
C ILE A 302 9.91 -34.74 -22.00
N ASN A 303 10.02 -34.93 -20.69
CA ASN A 303 8.88 -34.88 -19.79
C ASN A 303 8.87 -33.54 -19.07
N ILE A 304 7.79 -32.77 -19.24
CA ILE A 304 7.59 -31.52 -18.52
C ILE A 304 6.65 -31.78 -17.36
N ILE A 305 7.16 -31.61 -16.15
CA ILE A 305 6.38 -31.72 -14.93
C ILE A 305 6.11 -30.31 -14.43
N ASP A 306 4.84 -29.95 -14.37
CA ASP A 306 4.41 -28.69 -13.78
C ASP A 306 4.16 -28.92 -12.29
N VAL A 307 5.06 -28.38 -11.47
CA VAL A 307 5.04 -28.51 -10.01
C VAL A 307 4.19 -27.43 -9.33
N ARG A 308 3.53 -26.56 -10.10
CA ARG A 308 2.67 -25.52 -9.53
C ARG A 308 1.40 -26.12 -8.93
N PRO A 309 0.79 -25.45 -7.93
CA PRO A 309 -0.51 -25.82 -7.41
C PRO A 309 -1.54 -25.95 -8.54
N ARG A 310 -2.53 -26.85 -8.35
CA ARG A 310 -3.58 -27.09 -9.35
C ARG A 310 -4.27 -25.82 -9.83
N THR A 311 -4.52 -24.89 -8.92
CA THR A 311 -5.12 -23.58 -9.22
C THR A 311 -4.33 -22.80 -10.28
N GLU A 312 -2.99 -22.84 -10.24
CA GLU A 312 -2.15 -22.15 -11.21
C GLU A 312 -2.07 -22.90 -12.55
N PHE A 313 -2.00 -24.23 -12.51
CA PHE A 313 -2.01 -25.09 -13.70
C PHE A 313 -3.30 -24.94 -14.53
N ASP A 314 -4.43 -24.81 -13.83
CA ASP A 314 -5.76 -24.66 -14.44
C ASP A 314 -5.93 -23.26 -15.10
N ILE A 315 -5.18 -22.24 -14.66
CA ILE A 315 -5.15 -20.91 -15.31
C ILE A 315 -4.44 -20.99 -16.67
N CYS A 316 -3.25 -21.58 -16.69
CA CYS A 316 -2.50 -21.83 -17.92
C CYS A 316 -1.43 -22.90 -17.67
N HIS A 317 -1.14 -23.69 -18.68
CA HIS A 317 -0.06 -24.68 -18.67
C HIS A 317 0.51 -24.86 -20.07
N LEU A 318 1.71 -25.43 -20.14
CA LEU A 318 2.28 -25.86 -21.41
C LEU A 318 1.48 -27.08 -21.91
N PRO A 319 1.10 -27.17 -23.19
CA PRO A 319 0.23 -28.24 -23.68
C PRO A 319 0.73 -29.67 -23.39
N GLN A 320 2.05 -29.85 -23.28
CA GLN A 320 2.69 -31.15 -23.02
C GLN A 320 3.05 -31.38 -21.55
N SER A 321 2.80 -30.41 -20.66
CA SER A 321 3.11 -30.59 -19.25
C SER A 321 2.05 -31.42 -18.54
N ARG A 322 2.50 -32.27 -17.62
CA ARG A 322 1.64 -32.98 -16.67
C ARG A 322 1.85 -32.41 -15.28
N ARG A 323 0.78 -32.32 -14.51
CA ARG A 323 0.83 -31.90 -13.10
C ARG A 323 1.14 -33.09 -12.21
N GLU A 324 1.99 -32.90 -11.22
CA GLU A 324 2.20 -33.86 -10.11
C GLU A 324 1.11 -33.72 -9.02
#